data_AF-A0A5I0EQH6-F1
#
_entry.id   AF-A0A5I0EQH6-F1
#
_cell.length_a   1.000
_cell.length_b   1.000
_cell.length_c   1.000
_cell.angle_alpha   90.00
_cell.angle_beta   90.00
_cell.angle_gamma   90.00
#
_symmetry.space_group_name_H-M   'P 1'
#
loop_
_entity.id
_entity.type
_entity.pdbx_description
1 polymer ?
#
loop_
_entity_poly.entity_id
_entity_poly.type
_entity_poly.pdbx_seq_one_letter_code
_entity_poly.pdbx_strand_id
1 'polypeptide(L)'
;MTIQERLLEAVEQKLLRPIDAQFALTVAGNDDPAVTLAAALLSHDAGEGHVCLPLSRLTLTEEAHPLLVAWISETATPIDWKKRLLASAAVSCGDSPAPLILCGDRLYLNRMWCNERTVARFFNEVNQAIAVDEDQLSRILDALFPPTDEVNWQKVAAAVALTRRISVISGGPGTGKTTTVAKLLAALIQMADGERCRIRLAAPTGKAAARLTESLGAALRQLPLTDAQKKRIPEDASTLHRLLGAQPGSQRLRHHAGNPLHLDVLVVDEASMIDLPMMSRLIDALPPHGRVIFLGDRDQLASVEAGAVLGDICAYVNAGFTAERARQLSRLTGSAIPAGAGTQAASLRDSLCLLQKSYRFGSDSGIGKLAAAINCGDRSAIQAVFQQGFSDIEKRTLQSSDDYAGMLDEALAGYGRYLRLLHEKAAPEAILQAFNEYQLLCALREGPFGVRGLNDRIEQAMVQQRKIQRHPHSRWYEGRPVMIARNDSALGLFNGDIGIALDRGQGLRVWFVMPDGTIKSVQPSRLPEHDTTWAMTVHKSQGSEFDHAALILPSQRSPVVTRELVYTAVTRARRRLSLYADERILAGAIVTRTERRSGLATLFDEVSRTG
;
A
#
# COMPACT_ATOMS: atom_id res chain seq x y z
N MET A 1 -17.06 10.67 38.83
CA MET A 1 -16.52 11.46 37.70
C MET A 1 -17.48 11.31 36.54
N THR A 2 -17.89 12.42 35.91
CA THR A 2 -18.77 12.34 34.75
C THR A 2 -18.03 11.73 33.56
N ILE A 3 -18.74 11.15 32.58
CA ILE A 3 -18.08 10.60 31.39
C ILE A 3 -17.33 11.68 30.60
N GLN A 4 -17.83 12.92 30.64
CA GLN A 4 -17.18 14.06 30.00
C GLN A 4 -15.81 14.38 30.61
N GLU A 5 -15.73 14.44 31.95
CA GLU A 5 -14.46 14.66 32.66
C GLU A 5 -13.42 13.59 32.31
N ARG A 6 -13.85 12.32 32.20
CA ARG A 6 -12.97 11.22 31.81
C ARG A 6 -12.44 11.33 30.39
N LEU A 7 -13.31 11.72 29.45
CA LEU A 7 -12.89 11.89 28.06
C LEU A 7 -11.86 13.03 27.93
N LEU A 8 -12.01 14.10 28.72
CA LEU A 8 -11.04 15.19 28.74
C LEU A 8 -9.70 14.76 29.37
N GLU A 9 -9.74 14.02 30.48
CA GLU A 9 -8.53 13.45 31.10
C GLU A 9 -7.81 12.49 30.14
N ALA A 10 -8.56 11.68 29.40
CA ALA A 10 -8.00 10.79 28.38
C ALA A 10 -7.24 11.53 27.27
N VAL A 11 -7.70 12.72 26.91
CA VAL A 11 -7.05 13.59 25.92
C VAL A 11 -5.75 14.16 26.49
N GLU A 12 -5.74 14.58 27.76
CA GLU A 12 -4.52 15.04 28.44
C GLU A 12 -3.46 13.92 28.53
N GLN A 13 -3.89 12.70 28.78
CA GLN A 13 -3.03 11.51 28.80
C GLN A 13 -2.65 10.99 27.40
N LYS A 14 -3.11 11.65 26.31
CA LYS A 14 -2.90 11.26 24.91
C LYS A 14 -3.43 9.85 24.56
N LEU A 15 -4.40 9.35 25.31
CA LEU A 15 -5.11 8.11 25.00
C LEU A 15 -6.16 8.33 23.92
N LEU A 16 -6.81 9.50 23.92
CA LEU A 16 -7.74 9.92 22.88
C LEU A 16 -7.26 11.20 22.19
N ARG A 17 -7.69 11.40 20.94
CA ARG A 17 -7.51 12.68 20.27
C ARG A 17 -8.65 13.62 20.66
N PRO A 18 -8.45 14.95 20.60
CA PRO A 18 -9.52 15.91 20.89
C PRO A 18 -10.79 15.67 20.05
N ILE A 19 -10.62 15.26 18.79
CA ILE A 19 -11.74 14.95 17.90
C ILE A 19 -12.59 13.77 18.40
N ASP A 20 -11.97 12.76 19.03
CA ASP A 20 -12.67 11.55 19.49
C ASP A 20 -13.61 11.89 20.66
N ALA A 21 -13.11 12.68 21.61
CA ALA A 21 -13.90 13.16 22.75
C ALA A 21 -15.05 14.08 22.30
N GLN A 22 -14.76 15.06 21.43
CA GLN A 22 -15.78 16.01 20.97
C GLN A 22 -16.85 15.34 20.10
N PHE A 23 -16.45 14.40 19.23
CA PHE A 23 -17.39 13.60 18.45
C PHE A 23 -18.35 12.82 19.35
N ALA A 24 -17.82 12.13 20.36
CA ALA A 24 -18.63 11.38 21.31
C ALA A 24 -19.62 12.26 22.07
N LEU A 25 -19.17 13.40 22.59
CA LEU A 25 -20.01 14.34 23.35
C LEU A 25 -21.10 14.98 22.49
N THR A 26 -20.85 15.23 21.22
CA THR A 26 -21.84 15.84 20.31
C THR A 26 -22.84 14.83 19.76
N VAL A 27 -22.39 13.60 19.44
CA VAL A 27 -23.24 12.56 18.85
C VAL A 27 -24.10 11.86 19.90
N ALA A 28 -23.51 11.50 21.05
CA ALA A 28 -24.25 10.87 22.13
C ALA A 28 -24.91 11.90 23.05
N GLY A 29 -24.44 13.15 23.10
CA GLY A 29 -25.05 14.18 23.94
C GLY A 29 -25.09 13.80 25.42
N ASN A 30 -26.29 13.85 26.00
CA ASN A 30 -26.58 13.41 27.38
C ASN A 30 -27.16 11.97 27.43
N ASP A 31 -27.00 11.17 26.37
CA ASP A 31 -27.41 9.76 26.36
C ASP A 31 -26.63 8.93 27.41
N ASP A 32 -26.95 7.64 27.48
CA ASP A 32 -26.25 6.68 28.34
C ASP A 32 -24.72 6.81 28.18
N PRO A 33 -23.96 6.98 29.29
CA PRO A 33 -22.49 7.05 29.27
C PRO A 33 -21.81 5.92 28.48
N ALA A 34 -22.45 4.75 28.37
CA ALA A 34 -21.98 3.65 27.55
C ALA A 34 -21.93 4.00 26.05
N VAL A 35 -22.95 4.70 25.53
CA VAL A 35 -23.01 5.13 24.13
C VAL A 35 -21.93 6.16 23.84
N THR A 36 -21.73 7.12 24.76
CA THR A 36 -20.67 8.12 24.66
C THR A 36 -19.28 7.47 24.64
N LEU A 37 -19.04 6.51 25.53
CA LEU A 37 -17.77 5.77 25.55
C LEU A 37 -17.56 4.97 24.26
N ALA A 38 -18.57 4.25 23.78
CA ALA A 38 -18.49 3.48 22.54
C ALA A 38 -18.24 4.38 21.31
N ALA A 39 -18.88 5.57 21.25
CA ALA A 39 -18.65 6.53 20.19
C ALA A 39 -17.21 7.10 20.21
N ALA A 40 -16.65 7.37 21.39
CA ALA A 40 -15.27 7.84 21.55
C ALA A 40 -14.27 6.77 21.08
N LEU A 41 -14.45 5.52 21.52
CA LEU A 41 -13.61 4.39 21.13
C LEU A 41 -13.74 4.08 19.64
N LEU A 42 -14.95 4.15 19.07
CA LEU A 42 -15.14 3.98 17.63
C LEU A 42 -14.42 5.08 16.84
N SER A 43 -14.48 6.34 17.27
CA SER A 43 -13.76 7.44 16.61
C SER A 43 -12.25 7.26 16.70
N HIS A 44 -11.77 6.80 17.86
CA HIS A 44 -10.36 6.46 18.08
C HIS A 44 -9.88 5.35 17.14
N ASP A 45 -10.57 4.20 17.14
CA ASP A 45 -10.31 3.05 16.26
C ASP A 45 -10.36 3.47 14.77
N ALA A 46 -11.35 4.27 14.38
CA ALA A 46 -11.44 4.83 13.03
C ALA A 46 -10.25 5.73 12.68
N GLY A 47 -9.70 6.41 13.68
CA GLY A 47 -8.50 7.21 13.60
C GLY A 47 -7.21 6.44 13.37
N GLU A 48 -7.12 5.25 13.98
CA GLU A 48 -6.00 4.33 13.80
C GLU A 48 -6.12 3.50 12.51
N GLY A 49 -7.27 3.62 11.83
CA GLY A 49 -7.51 3.03 10.51
C GLY A 49 -8.37 1.77 10.52
N HIS A 50 -9.04 1.46 11.64
CA HIS A 50 -10.07 0.42 11.68
C HIS A 50 -11.36 0.92 11.02
N VAL A 51 -12.10 0.04 10.35
CA VAL A 51 -13.37 0.39 9.69
C VAL A 51 -14.54 0.33 10.68
N CYS A 52 -14.45 -0.60 11.64
CA CYS A 52 -15.49 -0.89 12.61
C CYS A 52 -14.92 -1.21 13.98
N LEU A 53 -15.78 -1.08 14.99
CA LEU A 53 -15.54 -1.53 16.35
C LEU A 53 -16.40 -2.78 16.65
N PRO A 54 -15.83 -3.99 16.68
CA PRO A 54 -16.54 -5.18 17.13
C PRO A 54 -16.96 -5.05 18.59
N LEU A 55 -18.19 -5.43 18.93
CA LEU A 55 -18.70 -5.37 20.30
C LEU A 55 -17.91 -6.28 21.25
N SER A 56 -17.27 -7.33 20.75
CA SER A 56 -16.36 -8.19 21.52
C SER A 56 -15.12 -7.46 22.05
N ARG A 57 -14.77 -6.29 21.51
CA ARG A 57 -13.69 -5.43 22.01
C ARG A 57 -14.14 -4.48 23.12
N LEU A 58 -15.45 -4.36 23.35
CA LEU A 58 -16.04 -3.57 24.44
C LEU A 58 -16.19 -4.39 25.74
N THR A 59 -15.43 -5.48 25.86
CA THR A 59 -15.34 -6.29 27.09
C THR A 59 -13.95 -6.21 27.70
N LEU A 60 -13.82 -6.54 28.99
CA LEU A 60 -12.54 -6.61 29.68
C LEU A 60 -11.70 -7.77 29.12
N THR A 61 -10.81 -7.43 28.20
CA THR A 61 -9.75 -8.32 27.67
C THR A 61 -8.38 -7.73 27.98
N GLU A 62 -7.31 -8.52 27.89
CA GLU A 62 -5.93 -7.99 28.05
C GLU A 62 -5.60 -6.85 27.07
N GLU A 63 -6.27 -6.82 25.91
CA GLU A 63 -6.13 -5.80 24.86
C GLU A 63 -7.19 -4.69 24.96
N ALA A 64 -7.94 -4.59 26.07
CA ALA A 64 -8.96 -3.58 26.24
C ALA A 64 -8.34 -2.18 26.40
N HIS A 65 -8.98 -1.18 25.80
CA HIS A 65 -8.54 0.21 25.92
C HIS A 65 -8.55 0.65 27.40
N PRO A 66 -7.52 1.36 27.92
CA PRO A 66 -7.43 1.72 29.34
C PRO A 66 -8.66 2.44 29.89
N LEU A 67 -9.31 3.28 29.07
CA LEU A 67 -10.57 3.95 29.43
C LEU A 67 -11.74 2.99 29.64
N LEU A 68 -11.83 1.95 28.83
CA LEU A 68 -12.85 0.92 28.98
C LEU A 68 -12.63 0.14 30.28
N VAL A 69 -11.36 -0.19 30.57
CA VAL A 69 -10.99 -0.90 31.80
C VAL A 69 -11.35 -0.08 33.03
N ALA A 70 -10.98 1.21 33.05
CA ALA A 70 -11.31 2.13 34.13
C ALA A 70 -12.84 2.25 34.32
N TRP A 71 -13.59 2.32 33.23
CA TRP A 71 -15.04 2.47 33.29
C TRP A 71 -15.79 1.22 33.74
N ILE A 72 -15.45 0.04 33.21
CA ILE A 72 -16.08 -1.23 33.61
C ILE A 72 -15.74 -1.58 35.07
N SER A 73 -14.50 -1.33 35.50
CA SER A 73 -14.05 -1.60 36.87
C SER A 73 -14.86 -0.85 37.93
N GLU A 74 -15.41 0.31 37.57
CA GLU A 74 -16.20 1.15 38.48
C GLU A 74 -17.71 0.93 38.37
N THR A 75 -18.22 0.59 37.19
CA THR A 75 -19.67 0.43 36.96
C THR A 75 -20.21 -0.94 37.34
N ALA A 76 -19.34 -1.94 37.56
CA ALA A 76 -19.58 -3.26 38.17
C ALA A 76 -20.79 -4.07 37.65
N THR A 77 -21.37 -3.69 36.50
CA THR A 77 -22.57 -4.30 35.93
C THR A 77 -22.27 -4.86 34.53
N PRO A 78 -22.71 -6.09 34.21
CA PRO A 78 -22.63 -6.60 32.86
C PRO A 78 -23.49 -5.74 31.95
N ILE A 79 -22.91 -5.22 30.88
CA ILE A 79 -23.59 -4.33 29.95
C ILE A 79 -23.95 -5.10 28.69
N ASP A 80 -25.25 -5.16 28.41
CA ASP A 80 -25.74 -5.54 27.09
C ASP A 80 -25.54 -4.35 26.14
N TRP A 81 -24.36 -4.30 25.52
CA TRP A 81 -23.95 -3.25 24.60
C TRP A 81 -24.94 -3.08 23.44
N LYS A 82 -25.42 -4.19 22.87
CA LYS A 82 -26.32 -4.16 21.70
C LYS A 82 -27.63 -3.46 22.05
N LYS A 83 -28.24 -3.85 23.17
CA LYS A 83 -29.50 -3.25 23.63
C LYS A 83 -29.34 -1.76 23.99
N ARG A 84 -28.25 -1.39 24.68
CA ARG A 84 -28.02 0.00 25.08
C ARG A 84 -27.69 0.92 23.91
N LEU A 85 -26.87 0.44 22.97
CA LEU A 85 -26.53 1.20 21.77
C LEU A 85 -27.79 1.46 20.92
N LEU A 86 -28.59 0.42 20.64
CA LEU A 86 -29.81 0.55 19.83
C LEU A 86 -30.94 1.34 20.51
N ALA A 87 -30.86 1.56 21.82
CA ALA A 87 -31.82 2.41 22.53
C ALA A 87 -31.56 3.91 22.27
N SER A 88 -30.35 4.29 21.89
CA SER A 88 -30.02 5.68 21.55
C SER A 88 -30.41 6.01 20.11
N ALA A 89 -30.91 7.23 19.89
CA ALA A 89 -31.22 7.74 18.56
C ALA A 89 -29.97 7.97 17.69
N ALA A 90 -28.77 7.98 18.30
CA ALA A 90 -27.51 8.11 17.57
C ALA A 90 -27.09 6.82 16.83
N VAL A 91 -27.68 5.66 17.17
CA VAL A 91 -27.36 4.36 16.58
C VAL A 91 -28.57 3.80 15.85
N SER A 92 -28.34 3.27 14.64
CA SER A 92 -29.37 2.57 13.85
C SER A 92 -28.83 1.25 13.30
N CYS A 93 -29.72 0.34 12.93
CA CYS A 93 -29.39 -0.88 12.17
C CYS A 93 -29.19 -0.60 10.67
N GLY A 94 -29.33 0.66 10.23
CA GLY A 94 -29.27 1.06 8.82
C GLY A 94 -30.61 1.41 8.20
N ASP A 95 -31.70 1.34 8.96
CA ASP A 95 -33.06 1.64 8.51
C ASP A 95 -33.37 3.14 8.52
N SER A 96 -32.64 3.90 9.33
CA SER A 96 -32.79 5.34 9.50
C SER A 96 -31.45 6.06 9.35
N PRO A 97 -31.44 7.33 8.91
CA PRO A 97 -30.22 8.15 8.89
C PRO A 97 -29.71 8.38 10.32
N ALA A 98 -28.68 7.64 10.71
CA ALA A 98 -28.00 7.80 12.00
C ALA A 98 -26.49 7.99 11.80
N PRO A 99 -25.79 8.68 12.71
CA PRO A 99 -24.33 8.84 12.63
C PRO A 99 -23.59 7.52 12.85
N LEU A 100 -24.12 6.65 13.72
CA LEU A 100 -23.56 5.34 14.03
C LEU A 100 -24.45 4.22 13.51
N ILE A 101 -23.84 3.18 12.96
CA ILE A 101 -24.56 2.01 12.45
C ILE A 101 -24.11 0.77 13.21
N LEU A 102 -25.05 -0.01 13.73
CA LEU A 102 -24.80 -1.31 14.32
C LEU A 102 -25.27 -2.40 13.35
N CYS A 103 -24.31 -3.12 12.75
CA CYS A 103 -24.60 -4.20 11.81
C CYS A 103 -23.98 -5.49 12.35
N GLY A 104 -24.82 -6.51 12.59
CA GLY A 104 -24.40 -7.71 13.33
C GLY A 104 -23.96 -7.36 14.75
N ASP A 105 -22.70 -7.66 15.07
CA ASP A 105 -22.04 -7.31 16.34
C ASP A 105 -20.88 -6.33 16.13
N ARG A 106 -21.00 -5.44 15.15
CA ARG A 106 -19.99 -4.42 14.82
C ARG A 106 -20.63 -3.04 14.74
N LEU A 107 -20.03 -2.07 15.43
CA LEU A 107 -20.42 -0.67 15.42
C LEU A 107 -19.55 0.10 14.41
N TYR A 108 -20.17 0.98 13.63
CA TYR A 108 -19.54 1.72 12.54
C TYR A 108 -19.87 3.20 12.60
N LEU A 109 -18.98 4.02 12.04
CA LEU A 109 -19.38 5.31 11.49
C LEU A 109 -20.20 5.05 10.22
N ASN A 110 -21.34 5.72 10.05
CA ASN A 110 -22.23 5.49 8.91
C ASN A 110 -21.51 5.59 7.55
N ARG A 111 -20.61 6.57 7.40
CA ARG A 111 -19.76 6.70 6.21
C ARG A 111 -18.95 5.44 5.91
N MET A 112 -18.37 4.81 6.93
CA MET A 112 -17.56 3.60 6.76
C MET A 112 -18.41 2.40 6.42
N TRP A 113 -19.57 2.24 7.07
CA TRP A 113 -20.53 1.19 6.75
C TRP A 113 -21.05 1.30 5.31
N CYS A 114 -21.41 2.50 4.84
CA CYS A 114 -21.82 2.73 3.46
C CYS A 114 -20.71 2.36 2.46
N ASN A 115 -19.49 2.83 2.69
CA ASN A 115 -18.35 2.51 1.83
C ASN A 115 -18.08 0.99 1.78
N GLU A 116 -18.15 0.33 2.93
CA GLU A 116 -17.94 -1.12 3.05
C GLU A 116 -18.98 -1.92 2.26
N ARG A 117 -20.25 -1.53 2.33
CA ARG A 117 -21.33 -2.14 1.53
C ARG A 117 -21.15 -1.92 0.03
N THR A 118 -20.73 -0.73 -0.39
CA THR A 118 -20.44 -0.44 -1.80
C THR A 118 -19.34 -1.37 -2.32
N VAL A 119 -18.26 -1.55 -1.55
CA VAL A 119 -17.16 -2.47 -1.91
C VAL A 119 -17.64 -3.92 -1.95
N ALA A 120 -18.35 -4.39 -0.93
CA ALA A 120 -18.84 -5.77 -0.88
C ALA A 120 -19.75 -6.11 -2.08
N ARG A 121 -20.71 -5.23 -2.40
CA ARG A 121 -21.60 -5.39 -3.55
C ARG A 121 -20.85 -5.40 -4.88
N PHE A 122 -19.85 -4.54 -5.03
CA PHE A 122 -19.06 -4.45 -6.26
C PHE A 122 -18.35 -5.77 -6.59
N PHE A 123 -17.73 -6.42 -5.61
CA PHE A 123 -17.02 -7.68 -5.85
C PHE A 123 -17.94 -8.91 -5.95
N ASN A 124 -19.12 -8.88 -5.31
CA ASN A 124 -20.06 -10.00 -5.31
C ASN A 124 -21.10 -9.96 -6.44
N GLU A 125 -21.86 -8.86 -6.54
CA GLU A 125 -23.06 -8.75 -7.38
C GLU A 125 -22.75 -8.16 -8.75
N VAL A 126 -21.86 -7.17 -8.80
CA VAL A 126 -21.54 -6.41 -10.03
C VAL A 126 -20.54 -7.16 -10.91
N ASN A 127 -19.79 -8.09 -10.33
CA ASN A 127 -18.75 -8.84 -11.02
C ASN A 127 -19.32 -9.96 -11.88
N GLN A 128 -19.42 -9.71 -13.18
CA GLN A 128 -19.97 -10.64 -14.15
C GLN A 128 -18.85 -11.38 -14.92
N ALA A 129 -19.15 -12.61 -15.31
CA ALA A 129 -18.36 -13.33 -16.29
C ALA A 129 -18.53 -12.66 -17.66
N ILE A 130 -17.43 -12.46 -18.37
CA ILE A 130 -17.43 -11.93 -19.72
C ILE A 130 -17.36 -13.12 -20.67
N ALA A 131 -18.38 -13.26 -21.51
CA ALA A 131 -18.38 -14.27 -22.55
C ALA A 131 -17.30 -13.94 -23.58
N VAL A 132 -16.36 -14.87 -23.77
CA VAL A 132 -15.27 -14.78 -24.71
C VAL A 132 -15.14 -16.12 -25.43
N ASP A 133 -14.69 -16.10 -26.68
CA ASP A 133 -14.32 -17.31 -27.42
C ASP A 133 -13.08 -17.95 -26.76
N GLU A 134 -13.28 -19.11 -26.10
CA GLU A 134 -12.21 -19.82 -25.39
C GLU A 134 -11.09 -20.27 -26.33
N ASP A 135 -11.40 -20.63 -27.58
CA ASP A 135 -10.43 -21.13 -28.57
C ASP A 135 -9.58 -19.99 -29.14
N GLN A 136 -10.19 -18.83 -29.40
CA GLN A 136 -9.46 -17.63 -29.77
C GLN A 136 -8.57 -17.15 -28.61
N LEU A 137 -9.12 -17.10 -27.40
CA LEU A 137 -8.40 -16.64 -26.22
C LEU A 137 -7.20 -17.55 -25.89
N SER A 138 -7.38 -18.88 -25.93
CA SER A 138 -6.29 -19.82 -25.68
C SER A 138 -5.13 -19.60 -26.66
N ARG A 139 -5.41 -19.48 -27.96
CA ARG A 139 -4.38 -19.23 -28.99
C ARG A 139 -3.61 -17.93 -28.76
N ILE A 140 -4.31 -16.86 -28.39
CA ILE A 140 -3.67 -15.57 -28.07
C ILE A 140 -2.78 -15.70 -26.83
N LEU A 141 -3.27 -16.38 -25.78
CA LEU A 141 -2.49 -16.61 -24.56
C LEU A 141 -1.26 -17.50 -24.84
N ASP A 142 -1.38 -18.53 -25.67
CA ASP A 142 -0.26 -19.38 -26.09
C ASP A 142 0.81 -18.60 -26.85
N ALA A 143 0.41 -17.63 -27.69
CA ALA A 143 1.34 -16.78 -28.41
C ALA A 143 2.08 -15.78 -27.50
N LEU A 144 1.41 -15.28 -26.45
CA LEU A 144 1.98 -14.27 -25.53
C LEU A 144 2.77 -14.89 -24.37
N PHE A 145 2.45 -16.11 -23.97
CA PHE A 145 3.08 -16.83 -22.88
C PHE A 145 3.74 -18.10 -23.43
N PRO A 146 5.08 -18.12 -23.60
CA PRO A 146 5.76 -19.31 -24.09
C PRO A 146 5.49 -20.51 -23.17
N PRO A 147 5.46 -21.74 -23.72
CA PRO A 147 5.16 -22.93 -22.96
C PRO A 147 6.21 -23.15 -21.87
N THR A 148 5.74 -23.57 -20.69
CA THR A 148 6.55 -23.89 -19.53
C THR A 148 6.14 -25.25 -18.99
N ASP A 149 7.10 -26.00 -18.42
CA ASP A 149 6.82 -27.32 -17.80
C ASP A 149 5.96 -27.19 -16.53
N GLU A 150 6.01 -26.03 -15.88
CA GLU A 150 5.20 -25.68 -14.71
C GLU A 150 4.00 -24.81 -15.08
N VAL A 151 2.99 -24.76 -14.20
CA VAL A 151 1.85 -23.87 -14.32
C VAL A 151 2.32 -22.41 -14.37
N ASN A 152 2.04 -21.73 -15.48
CA ASN A 152 2.35 -20.32 -15.64
C ASN A 152 1.27 -19.45 -14.98
N TRP A 153 1.47 -19.07 -13.71
CA TRP A 153 0.54 -18.21 -12.97
C TRP A 153 0.30 -16.83 -13.61
N GLN A 154 1.22 -16.31 -14.43
CA GLN A 154 0.98 -15.08 -15.17
C GLN A 154 -0.04 -15.29 -16.31
N LYS A 155 0.02 -16.45 -16.99
CA LYS A 155 -0.96 -16.86 -18.00
C LYS A 155 -2.34 -17.06 -17.37
N VAL A 156 -2.39 -17.70 -16.19
CA VAL A 156 -3.63 -17.85 -15.39
C VAL A 156 -4.20 -16.48 -15.02
N ALA A 157 -3.37 -15.56 -14.53
CA ALA A 157 -3.81 -14.21 -14.17
C ALA A 157 -4.39 -13.44 -15.36
N ALA A 158 -3.77 -13.56 -16.54
CA ALA A 158 -4.30 -12.96 -17.77
C ALA A 158 -5.65 -13.59 -18.17
N ALA A 159 -5.79 -14.91 -18.12
CA ALA A 159 -7.04 -15.60 -18.40
C ALA A 159 -8.16 -15.19 -17.41
N VAL A 160 -7.84 -15.05 -16.12
CA VAL A 160 -8.78 -14.59 -15.10
C VAL A 160 -9.28 -13.18 -15.41
N ALA A 161 -8.36 -12.25 -15.70
CA ALA A 161 -8.69 -10.85 -15.99
C ALA A 161 -9.40 -10.65 -17.34
N LEU A 162 -9.25 -11.56 -18.30
CA LEU A 162 -9.94 -11.49 -19.59
C LEU A 162 -11.39 -12.01 -19.52
N THR A 163 -11.67 -12.92 -18.59
CA THR A 163 -12.97 -13.59 -18.44
C THR A 163 -13.83 -13.03 -17.30
N ARG A 164 -13.29 -12.13 -16.47
CA ARG A 164 -14.02 -11.45 -15.40
C ARG A 164 -14.01 -9.95 -15.61
N ARG A 165 -15.12 -9.30 -15.26
CA ARG A 165 -15.23 -7.83 -15.32
C ARG A 165 -14.34 -7.16 -14.27
N ILE A 166 -14.30 -7.71 -13.07
CA ILE A 166 -13.48 -7.21 -11.98
C ILE A 166 -12.49 -8.31 -11.64
N SER A 167 -11.22 -7.97 -11.60
CA SER A 167 -10.16 -8.93 -11.25
C SER A 167 -9.10 -8.29 -10.37
N VAL A 168 -8.49 -9.10 -9.52
CA VAL A 168 -7.37 -8.70 -8.66
C VAL A 168 -6.22 -9.66 -8.90
N ILE A 169 -5.07 -9.10 -9.29
CA ILE A 169 -3.82 -9.83 -9.45
C ILE A 169 -2.90 -9.43 -8.30
N SER A 170 -2.78 -10.31 -7.32
CA SER A 170 -1.85 -10.14 -6.20
C SER A 170 -0.53 -10.82 -6.51
N GLY A 171 0.57 -10.23 -6.05
CA GLY A 171 1.88 -10.88 -6.10
C GLY A 171 2.95 -10.04 -5.43
N GLY A 172 3.95 -10.72 -4.85
CA GLY A 172 5.10 -10.04 -4.25
C GLY A 172 5.91 -9.21 -5.25
N PRO A 173 6.89 -8.42 -4.80
CA PRO A 173 7.75 -7.65 -5.71
C PRO A 173 8.60 -8.59 -6.59
N GLY A 174 8.76 -8.23 -7.86
CA GLY A 174 9.51 -9.08 -8.81
C GLY A 174 8.77 -10.29 -9.37
N THR A 175 7.48 -10.49 -9.06
CA THR A 175 6.64 -11.56 -9.65
C THR A 175 6.20 -11.30 -11.10
N GLY A 176 6.59 -10.16 -11.66
CA GLY A 176 6.26 -9.77 -13.05
C GLY A 176 4.81 -9.32 -13.24
N LYS A 177 4.19 -8.70 -12.21
CA LYS A 177 2.84 -8.09 -12.30
C LYS A 177 2.71 -7.17 -13.53
N THR A 178 3.63 -6.23 -13.71
CA THR A 178 3.61 -5.28 -14.83
C THR A 178 3.76 -5.94 -16.19
N THR A 179 4.63 -6.95 -16.30
CA THR A 179 4.78 -7.75 -17.54
C THR A 179 3.53 -8.56 -17.84
N THR A 180 2.88 -9.12 -16.82
CA THR A 180 1.61 -9.84 -16.93
C THR A 180 0.52 -8.91 -17.46
N VAL A 181 0.47 -7.68 -16.96
CA VAL A 181 -0.48 -6.65 -17.40
C VAL A 181 -0.21 -6.19 -18.81
N ALA A 182 1.05 -6.02 -19.21
CA ALA A 182 1.40 -5.69 -20.59
C ALA A 182 0.87 -6.75 -21.57
N LYS A 183 1.07 -8.04 -21.25
CA LYS A 183 0.53 -9.16 -22.04
C LYS A 183 -0.99 -9.24 -22.02
N LEU A 184 -1.61 -8.99 -20.86
CA LEU A 184 -3.06 -8.93 -20.70
C LEU A 184 -3.68 -7.83 -21.59
N LEU A 185 -3.11 -6.62 -21.59
CA LEU A 185 -3.56 -5.52 -22.43
C LEU A 185 -3.34 -5.81 -23.92
N ALA A 186 -2.22 -6.45 -24.27
CA ALA A 186 -1.97 -6.92 -25.63
C ALA A 186 -3.03 -7.93 -26.09
N ALA A 187 -3.37 -8.91 -25.25
CA ALA A 187 -4.44 -9.87 -25.54
C ALA A 187 -5.79 -9.19 -25.72
N LEU A 188 -6.14 -8.25 -24.83
CA LEU A 188 -7.40 -7.51 -24.89
C LEU A 188 -7.53 -6.72 -26.21
N ILE A 189 -6.44 -6.07 -26.64
CA ILE A 189 -6.41 -5.33 -27.90
C ILE A 189 -6.51 -6.24 -29.12
N GLN A 190 -5.89 -7.42 -29.09
CA GLN A 190 -5.98 -8.42 -30.16
C GLN A 190 -7.36 -9.06 -30.25
N MET A 191 -8.08 -9.20 -29.13
CA MET A 191 -9.45 -9.72 -29.11
C MET A 191 -10.47 -8.70 -29.61
N ALA A 192 -10.25 -7.41 -29.36
CA ALA A 192 -11.18 -6.34 -29.68
C ALA A 192 -11.06 -5.82 -31.13
N ASP A 193 -10.77 -6.69 -32.11
CA ASP A 193 -10.50 -6.29 -33.50
C ASP A 193 -11.69 -5.53 -34.13
N GLY A 194 -11.60 -4.18 -34.10
CA GLY A 194 -12.56 -3.25 -34.69
C GLY A 194 -13.21 -2.29 -33.69
N GLU A 195 -13.22 -2.62 -32.40
CA GLU A 195 -13.85 -1.79 -31.37
C GLU A 195 -12.87 -0.79 -30.73
N ARG A 196 -13.37 0.41 -30.38
CA ARG A 196 -12.59 1.40 -29.64
C ARG A 196 -12.54 0.99 -28.17
N CYS A 197 -11.49 0.28 -27.78
CA CYS A 197 -11.19 -0.02 -26.38
C CYS A 197 -10.38 1.12 -25.73
N ARG A 198 -11.01 1.91 -24.86
CA ARG A 198 -10.38 2.99 -24.09
C ARG A 198 -9.80 2.44 -22.79
N ILE A 199 -8.49 2.24 -22.79
CA ILE A 199 -7.75 1.78 -21.62
C ILE A 199 -7.27 3.01 -20.83
N ARG A 200 -7.44 2.97 -19.51
CA ARG A 200 -6.88 3.94 -18.57
C ARG A 200 -6.01 3.23 -17.53
N LEU A 201 -4.88 3.87 -17.21
CA LEU A 201 -3.95 3.41 -16.20
C LEU A 201 -3.97 4.38 -15.03
N ALA A 202 -4.04 3.85 -13.81
CA ALA A 202 -4.02 4.65 -12.61
C ALA A 202 -3.20 4.03 -11.49
N ALA A 203 -2.74 4.86 -10.58
CA ALA A 203 -2.15 4.44 -9.32
C ALA A 203 -2.52 5.42 -8.19
N PRO A 204 -2.45 5.02 -6.91
CA PRO A 204 -2.76 5.91 -5.78
C PRO A 204 -1.84 7.12 -5.67
N THR A 205 -0.56 6.97 -6.03
CA THR A 205 0.46 8.02 -5.91
C THR A 205 1.06 8.39 -7.27
N GLY A 206 1.58 9.62 -7.38
CA GLY A 206 2.22 10.10 -8.61
C GLY A 206 3.45 9.27 -9.00
N LYS A 207 4.25 8.88 -8.01
CA LYS A 207 5.43 8.03 -8.18
C LYS A 207 5.08 6.64 -8.73
N ALA A 208 4.03 6.01 -8.18
CA ALA A 208 3.55 4.73 -8.68
C ALA A 208 3.01 4.85 -10.12
N ALA A 209 2.29 5.94 -10.42
CA ALA A 209 1.80 6.20 -11.77
C ALA A 209 2.96 6.38 -12.78
N ALA A 210 3.98 7.17 -12.44
CA ALA A 210 5.17 7.36 -13.27
C ALA A 210 5.89 6.03 -13.56
N ARG A 211 6.08 5.19 -12.54
CA ARG A 211 6.70 3.87 -12.70
C ARG A 211 5.86 2.90 -13.53
N LEU A 212 4.55 2.94 -13.37
CA LEU A 212 3.62 2.17 -14.19
C LEU A 212 3.76 2.56 -15.67
N THR A 213 3.82 3.86 -15.97
CA THR A 213 4.07 4.38 -17.32
C THR A 213 5.39 3.84 -17.90
N GLU A 214 6.50 4.00 -17.18
CA GLU A 214 7.83 3.57 -17.63
C GLU A 214 7.89 2.05 -17.86
N SER A 215 7.47 1.27 -16.87
CA SER A 215 7.61 -0.19 -16.87
C SER A 215 6.67 -0.84 -17.89
N LEU A 216 5.44 -0.34 -18.00
CA LEU A 216 4.49 -0.83 -19.00
C LEU A 216 4.94 -0.43 -20.41
N GLY A 217 5.41 0.80 -20.61
CA GLY A 217 5.94 1.26 -21.89
C GLY A 217 7.12 0.41 -22.37
N ALA A 218 8.05 0.06 -21.48
CA ALA A 218 9.17 -0.84 -21.79
C ALA A 218 8.70 -2.26 -22.15
N ALA A 219 7.78 -2.82 -21.36
CA ALA A 219 7.26 -4.18 -21.59
C ALA A 219 6.46 -4.29 -22.90
N LEU A 220 5.67 -3.27 -23.25
CA LEU A 220 4.86 -3.25 -24.47
C LEU A 220 5.69 -3.14 -25.74
N ARG A 221 6.84 -2.43 -25.70
CA ARG A 221 7.76 -2.33 -26.85
C ARG A 221 8.35 -3.69 -27.26
N GLN A 222 8.43 -4.64 -26.34
CA GLN A 222 8.93 -5.99 -26.59
C GLN A 222 7.87 -6.94 -27.17
N LEU A 223 6.58 -6.56 -27.13
CA LEU A 223 5.50 -7.42 -27.59
C LEU A 223 5.23 -7.27 -29.10
N PRO A 224 4.81 -8.36 -29.78
CA PRO A 224 4.53 -8.36 -31.21
C PRO A 224 3.18 -7.68 -31.51
N LEU A 225 3.13 -6.36 -31.35
CA LEU A 225 1.96 -5.53 -31.66
C LEU A 225 2.20 -4.69 -32.91
N THR A 226 1.17 -4.57 -33.75
CA THR A 226 1.16 -3.65 -34.89
C THR A 226 1.11 -2.18 -34.41
N ASP A 227 1.52 -1.24 -35.25
CA ASP A 227 1.54 0.18 -34.88
C ASP A 227 0.13 0.74 -34.60
N ALA A 228 -0.89 0.21 -35.28
CA ALA A 228 -2.28 0.55 -34.99
C ALA A 228 -2.73 0.09 -33.60
N GLN A 229 -2.27 -1.08 -33.15
CA GLN A 229 -2.54 -1.62 -31.82
C GLN A 229 -1.77 -0.85 -30.74
N LYS A 230 -0.51 -0.47 -31.00
CA LYS A 230 0.30 0.35 -30.08
C LYS A 230 -0.36 1.69 -29.77
N LYS A 231 -0.95 2.36 -30.78
CA LYS A 231 -1.69 3.62 -30.61
C LYS A 231 -2.94 3.52 -29.73
N ARG A 232 -3.48 2.31 -29.50
CA ARG A 232 -4.63 2.08 -28.60
C ARG A 232 -4.23 1.98 -27.14
N ILE A 233 -2.94 1.82 -26.86
CA ILE A 233 -2.45 1.71 -25.49
C ILE A 233 -2.16 3.12 -24.95
N PRO A 234 -2.65 3.48 -23.76
CA PRO A 234 -2.33 4.76 -23.14
C PRO A 234 -0.83 4.91 -22.90
N GLU A 235 -0.30 6.07 -23.27
CA GLU A 235 1.09 6.45 -23.03
C GLU A 235 1.31 6.80 -21.55
N ASP A 236 0.32 7.37 -20.87
CA ASP A 236 0.45 7.89 -19.50
C ASP A 236 -0.53 7.25 -18.51
N ALA A 237 -0.03 6.89 -17.34
CA ALA A 237 -0.82 6.65 -16.14
C ALA A 237 -1.03 7.94 -15.33
N SER A 238 -2.13 8.00 -14.59
CA SER A 238 -2.49 9.14 -13.74
C SER A 238 -2.73 8.73 -12.29
N THR A 239 -2.73 9.69 -11.37
CA THR A 239 -3.15 9.39 -10.00
C THR A 239 -4.66 9.15 -9.93
N LEU A 240 -5.13 8.32 -8.99
CA LEU A 240 -6.56 8.10 -8.77
C LEU A 240 -7.33 9.42 -8.54
N HIS A 241 -6.75 10.34 -7.78
CA HIS A 241 -7.30 11.68 -7.56
C HIS A 241 -7.46 12.48 -8.85
N ARG A 242 -6.47 12.41 -9.75
CA ARG A 242 -6.52 13.09 -11.05
C ARG A 242 -7.53 12.43 -11.99
N LEU A 243 -7.60 11.09 -11.99
CA LEU A 243 -8.57 10.33 -12.78
C LEU A 243 -10.01 10.67 -12.38
N LEU A 244 -10.30 10.73 -11.08
CA LEU A 244 -11.63 11.07 -10.56
C LEU A 244 -11.95 12.57 -10.62
N GLY A 245 -10.96 13.40 -10.96
CA GLY A 245 -11.10 14.85 -11.03
C GLY A 245 -11.37 15.48 -9.67
N ALA A 246 -10.54 15.16 -8.67
CA ALA A 246 -10.61 15.77 -7.34
C ALA A 246 -10.37 17.29 -7.42
N GLN A 247 -11.30 18.07 -6.84
CA GLN A 247 -11.23 19.52 -6.83
C GLN A 247 -10.38 20.02 -5.65
N PRO A 248 -9.37 20.88 -5.86
CA PRO A 248 -8.59 21.45 -4.76
C PRO A 248 -9.48 22.15 -3.73
N GLY A 249 -9.26 21.89 -2.44
CA GLY A 249 -10.02 22.48 -1.34
C GLY A 249 -11.44 21.91 -1.15
N SER A 250 -11.83 20.87 -1.89
CA SER A 250 -13.14 20.23 -1.78
C SER A 250 -13.03 18.72 -1.71
N GLN A 251 -14.02 18.09 -1.08
CA GLN A 251 -14.19 16.63 -1.09
C GLN A 251 -14.94 16.13 -2.33
N ARG A 252 -15.38 17.06 -3.21
CA ARG A 252 -16.12 16.72 -4.43
C ARG A 252 -15.18 16.20 -5.51
N LEU A 253 -15.65 15.13 -6.15
CA LEU A 253 -15.03 14.54 -7.33
C LEU A 253 -15.88 14.90 -8.55
N ARG A 254 -15.21 15.16 -9.68
CA ARG A 254 -15.91 15.37 -10.96
C ARG A 254 -16.62 14.11 -11.43
N HIS A 255 -15.99 12.96 -11.22
CA HIS A 255 -16.54 11.67 -11.61
C HIS A 255 -17.13 10.95 -10.39
N HIS A 256 -18.35 10.46 -10.56
CA HIS A 256 -19.19 9.83 -9.54
C HIS A 256 -20.33 9.08 -10.25
N ALA A 257 -21.27 8.46 -9.51
CA ALA A 257 -22.36 7.67 -10.09
C ALA A 257 -23.18 8.42 -11.17
N GLY A 258 -23.47 9.71 -10.95
CA GLY A 258 -24.13 10.57 -11.94
C GLY A 258 -23.27 11.10 -13.10
N ASN A 259 -21.95 10.88 -13.09
CA ASN A 259 -21.03 11.27 -14.15
C ASN A 259 -19.86 10.25 -14.24
N PRO A 260 -20.12 9.05 -14.80
CA PRO A 260 -19.14 7.98 -14.84
C PRO A 260 -17.87 8.32 -15.64
N LEU A 261 -16.81 7.56 -15.42
CA LEU A 261 -15.59 7.64 -16.21
C LEU A 261 -15.83 7.14 -17.64
N HIS A 262 -15.20 7.81 -18.61
CA HIS A 262 -15.26 7.42 -20.02
C HIS A 262 -14.13 6.44 -20.36
N LEU A 263 -14.26 5.20 -19.92
CA LEU A 263 -13.29 4.12 -20.12
C LEU A 263 -13.98 2.78 -20.31
N ASP A 264 -13.30 1.87 -20.98
CA ASP A 264 -13.75 0.48 -21.16
C ASP A 264 -12.92 -0.47 -20.27
N VAL A 265 -11.65 -0.13 -20.04
CA VAL A 265 -10.73 -0.88 -19.15
C VAL A 265 -9.97 0.08 -18.25
N LEU A 266 -9.99 -0.18 -16.94
CA LEU A 266 -9.18 0.51 -15.96
C LEU A 266 -8.19 -0.47 -15.32
N VAL A 267 -6.90 -0.14 -15.37
CA VAL A 267 -5.87 -0.83 -14.60
C VAL A 267 -5.43 0.06 -13.46
N VAL A 268 -5.50 -0.46 -12.23
CA VAL A 268 -5.05 0.26 -11.03
C VAL A 268 -3.88 -0.49 -10.41
N ASP A 269 -2.69 0.10 -10.44
CA ASP A 269 -1.49 -0.46 -9.81
C ASP A 269 -1.30 0.03 -8.37
N GLU A 270 -0.51 -0.71 -7.59
CA GLU A 270 -0.29 -0.49 -6.15
C GLU A 270 -1.60 -0.39 -5.34
N ALA A 271 -2.54 -1.28 -5.62
CA ALA A 271 -3.86 -1.34 -4.99
C ALA A 271 -3.81 -1.58 -3.47
N SER A 272 -2.67 -2.05 -2.93
CA SER A 272 -2.42 -2.16 -1.49
C SER A 272 -2.49 -0.82 -0.77
N MET A 273 -2.22 0.29 -1.47
CA MET A 273 -2.32 1.64 -0.94
C MET A 273 -3.74 2.25 -1.02
N ILE A 274 -4.72 1.57 -1.63
CA ILE A 274 -6.08 2.07 -1.76
C ILE A 274 -6.85 1.82 -0.45
N ASP A 275 -7.26 2.89 0.21
CA ASP A 275 -8.13 2.84 1.37
C ASP A 275 -9.61 2.62 1.01
N LEU A 276 -10.43 2.36 2.03
CA LEU A 276 -11.84 2.08 1.83
C LEU A 276 -12.62 3.27 1.20
N PRO A 277 -12.46 4.53 1.65
CA PRO A 277 -13.15 5.67 1.04
C PRO A 277 -12.76 5.94 -0.42
N MET A 278 -11.50 5.76 -0.80
CA MET A 278 -11.06 5.93 -2.19
C MET A 278 -11.60 4.80 -3.05
N MET A 279 -11.61 3.56 -2.55
CA MET A 279 -12.18 2.43 -3.27
C MET A 279 -13.67 2.63 -3.55
N SER A 280 -14.47 3.05 -2.55
CA SER A 280 -15.90 3.28 -2.76
C SER A 280 -16.17 4.39 -3.78
N ARG A 281 -15.44 5.50 -3.69
CA ARG A 281 -15.52 6.62 -4.64
C ARG A 281 -15.10 6.21 -6.06
N LEU A 282 -14.08 5.37 -6.17
CA LEU A 282 -13.66 4.81 -7.45
C LEU A 282 -14.76 3.96 -8.06
N ILE A 283 -15.35 3.06 -7.26
CA ILE A 283 -16.44 2.18 -7.68
C ILE A 283 -17.64 2.98 -8.20
N ASP A 284 -18.06 4.01 -7.47
CA ASP A 284 -19.18 4.87 -7.87
C ASP A 284 -18.92 5.58 -9.21
N ALA A 285 -17.65 5.83 -9.57
CA ALA A 285 -17.28 6.48 -10.81
C ALA A 285 -17.16 5.50 -12.01
N LEU A 286 -17.27 4.19 -11.81
CA LEU A 286 -17.09 3.22 -12.89
C LEU A 286 -18.35 3.08 -13.76
N PRO A 287 -18.21 3.03 -15.09
CA PRO A 287 -19.33 2.74 -15.97
C PRO A 287 -19.77 1.26 -15.86
N PRO A 288 -21.04 0.92 -16.10
CA PRO A 288 -21.57 -0.45 -16.04
C PRO A 288 -20.89 -1.46 -16.98
N HIS A 289 -20.27 -1.01 -18.08
CA HIS A 289 -19.51 -1.87 -19.00
C HIS A 289 -18.01 -1.91 -18.68
N GLY A 290 -17.53 -1.03 -17.79
CA GLY A 290 -16.10 -0.88 -17.52
C GLY A 290 -15.52 -2.11 -16.82
N ARG A 291 -14.43 -2.64 -17.36
CA ARG A 291 -13.60 -3.69 -16.77
C ARG A 291 -12.54 -3.06 -15.86
N VAL A 292 -12.28 -3.67 -14.70
CA VAL A 292 -11.28 -3.19 -13.74
C VAL A 292 -10.32 -4.29 -13.33
N ILE A 293 -9.03 -3.97 -13.36
CA ILE A 293 -7.94 -4.86 -12.97
C ILE A 293 -7.14 -4.17 -11.87
N PHE A 294 -7.18 -4.71 -10.66
CA PHE A 294 -6.36 -4.26 -9.55
C PHE A 294 -5.07 -5.06 -9.47
N LEU A 295 -3.95 -4.36 -9.32
CA LEU A 295 -2.64 -4.97 -9.14
C LEU A 295 -2.11 -4.54 -7.78
N GLY A 296 -1.59 -5.49 -7.02
CA GLY A 296 -1.03 -5.16 -5.73
C GLY A 296 -0.33 -6.34 -5.09
N ASP A 297 0.01 -6.13 -3.83
CA ASP A 297 0.66 -7.13 -3.01
C ASP A 297 -0.09 -7.20 -1.69
N ARG A 298 -0.68 -8.36 -1.40
CA ARG A 298 -1.48 -8.56 -0.18
C ARG A 298 -0.66 -8.45 1.10
N ASP A 299 0.64 -8.73 1.02
CA ASP A 299 1.53 -8.80 2.18
C ASP A 299 2.28 -7.47 2.40
N GLN A 300 2.09 -6.49 1.50
CA GLN A 300 2.59 -5.14 1.69
C GLN A 300 1.79 -4.37 2.74
N LEU A 301 2.46 -3.36 3.28
CA LEU A 301 1.89 -2.41 4.22
C LEU A 301 0.60 -1.78 3.65
N ALA A 302 -0.47 -1.84 4.44
CA ALA A 302 -1.78 -1.32 4.08
C ALA A 302 -1.77 0.21 3.87
N SER A 303 -2.83 0.74 3.27
CA SER A 303 -3.07 2.18 3.09
C SER A 303 -2.87 2.97 4.40
N VAL A 304 -2.53 4.26 4.37
CA VAL A 304 -2.42 5.03 5.62
C VAL A 304 -3.80 5.32 6.23
N GLU A 305 -4.81 5.58 5.40
CA GLU A 305 -6.20 5.78 5.85
C GLU A 305 -6.93 4.45 6.12
N ALA A 306 -8.11 4.55 6.72
CA ALA A 306 -8.86 3.42 7.25
C ALA A 306 -9.24 2.34 6.23
N GLY A 307 -9.13 1.09 6.68
CA GLY A 307 -9.45 -0.12 5.91
C GLY A 307 -8.24 -0.76 5.22
N ALA A 308 -8.27 -2.08 5.06
CA ALA A 308 -7.29 -2.86 4.30
C ALA A 308 -8.00 -3.63 3.18
N VAL A 309 -8.58 -2.92 2.22
CA VAL A 309 -9.48 -3.51 1.22
C VAL A 309 -8.81 -4.66 0.45
N LEU A 310 -7.59 -4.45 -0.06
CA LEU A 310 -6.88 -5.50 -0.79
C LEU A 310 -6.53 -6.70 0.09
N GLY A 311 -6.15 -6.48 1.34
CA GLY A 311 -5.81 -7.55 2.29
C GLY A 311 -7.01 -8.44 2.59
N ASP A 312 -8.16 -7.83 2.88
CA ASP A 312 -9.42 -8.54 3.18
C ASP A 312 -9.92 -9.33 1.97
N ILE A 313 -9.82 -8.75 0.76
CA ILE A 313 -10.18 -9.43 -0.49
C ILE A 313 -9.24 -10.59 -0.77
N CYS A 314 -7.92 -10.38 -0.66
CA CYS A 314 -6.92 -11.38 -0.96
C CYS A 314 -6.83 -12.51 0.08
N ALA A 315 -7.47 -12.37 1.25
CA ALA A 315 -7.58 -13.46 2.23
C ALA A 315 -8.26 -14.71 1.64
N TYR A 316 -9.25 -14.49 0.75
CA TYR A 316 -10.01 -15.56 0.09
C TYR A 316 -9.24 -16.27 -1.03
N VAL A 317 -8.11 -15.72 -1.49
CA VAL A 317 -7.21 -16.40 -2.45
C VAL A 317 -6.78 -17.77 -1.95
N ASN A 318 -6.53 -17.90 -0.65
CA ASN A 318 -6.02 -19.14 -0.05
C ASN A 318 -7.02 -20.29 -0.16
N ALA A 319 -8.31 -19.99 -0.33
CA ALA A 319 -9.33 -21.00 -0.58
C ALA A 319 -9.24 -21.58 -2.00
N GLY A 320 -8.49 -20.97 -2.94
CA GLY A 320 -8.35 -21.39 -4.32
C GLY A 320 -9.57 -21.10 -5.19
N PHE A 321 -9.50 -21.41 -6.49
CA PHE A 321 -10.60 -21.26 -7.44
C PHE A 321 -11.72 -22.27 -7.20
N THR A 322 -12.94 -21.96 -7.65
CA THR A 322 -14.01 -22.97 -7.68
C THR A 322 -13.68 -24.09 -8.67
N ALA A 323 -14.30 -25.27 -8.50
CA ALA A 323 -14.01 -26.44 -9.34
C ALA A 323 -14.40 -26.25 -10.82
N GLU A 324 -15.47 -25.51 -11.10
CA GLU A 324 -15.84 -25.15 -12.46
C GLU A 324 -14.82 -24.18 -13.08
N ARG A 325 -14.44 -23.16 -12.31
CA ARG A 325 -13.46 -22.17 -12.75
C ARG A 325 -12.08 -22.75 -13.00
N ALA A 326 -11.61 -23.64 -12.12
CA ALA A 326 -10.33 -24.32 -12.29
C ALA A 326 -10.31 -25.14 -13.58
N ARG A 327 -11.41 -25.84 -13.93
CA ARG A 327 -11.53 -26.57 -15.20
C ARG A 327 -11.52 -25.62 -16.39
N GLN A 328 -12.26 -24.51 -16.33
CA GLN A 328 -12.27 -23.51 -17.39
C GLN A 328 -10.87 -22.92 -17.62
N LEU A 329 -10.19 -22.49 -16.56
CA LEU A 329 -8.83 -21.96 -16.63
C LEU A 329 -7.84 -23.01 -17.13
N SER A 330 -8.07 -24.30 -16.81
CA SER A 330 -7.22 -25.38 -17.33
C SER A 330 -7.36 -25.52 -18.84
N ARG A 331 -8.57 -25.37 -19.40
CA ARG A 331 -8.78 -25.34 -20.85
C ARG A 331 -8.13 -24.13 -21.50
N LEU A 332 -8.30 -22.93 -20.93
CA LEU A 332 -7.76 -21.68 -21.47
C LEU A 332 -6.23 -21.57 -21.42
N THR A 333 -5.61 -22.23 -20.45
CA THR A 333 -4.15 -22.14 -20.24
C THR A 333 -3.39 -23.37 -20.70
N GLY A 334 -4.07 -24.48 -20.98
CA GLY A 334 -3.44 -25.75 -21.33
C GLY A 334 -2.68 -26.41 -20.17
N SER A 335 -2.93 -25.99 -18.92
CA SER A 335 -2.26 -26.52 -17.72
C SER A 335 -3.29 -26.91 -16.67
N ALA A 336 -3.04 -27.98 -15.91
CA ALA A 336 -3.95 -28.40 -14.84
C ALA A 336 -3.92 -27.41 -13.67
N ILE A 337 -5.00 -26.66 -13.47
CA ILE A 337 -5.14 -25.69 -12.38
C ILE A 337 -5.80 -26.36 -11.16
N PRO A 338 -5.22 -26.23 -9.95
CA PRO A 338 -5.81 -26.81 -8.75
C PRO A 338 -7.15 -26.14 -8.41
N ALA A 339 -8.15 -26.97 -8.08
CA ALA A 339 -9.43 -26.51 -7.55
C ALA A 339 -9.35 -26.41 -6.03
N GLY A 340 -9.90 -25.32 -5.50
CA GLY A 340 -10.11 -25.11 -4.07
C GLY A 340 -11.30 -25.89 -3.52
N ALA A 341 -11.28 -26.20 -2.23
CA ALA A 341 -12.42 -26.81 -1.55
C ALA A 341 -13.55 -25.79 -1.31
N GLY A 342 -14.81 -26.26 -1.38
CA GLY A 342 -16.01 -25.47 -1.01
C GLY A 342 -16.46 -24.41 -2.02
N THR A 343 -17.66 -23.87 -1.80
CA THR A 343 -18.34 -22.89 -2.68
C THR A 343 -18.46 -21.48 -2.10
N GLN A 344 -17.92 -21.25 -0.89
CA GLN A 344 -17.94 -19.93 -0.26
C GLN A 344 -17.31 -18.87 -1.17
N ALA A 345 -17.94 -17.69 -1.25
CA ALA A 345 -17.47 -16.52 -1.99
C ALA A 345 -17.02 -16.82 -3.43
N ALA A 346 -17.79 -17.63 -4.17
CA ALA A 346 -17.44 -18.10 -5.52
C ALA A 346 -17.08 -16.97 -6.49
N SER A 347 -17.92 -15.92 -6.60
CA SER A 347 -17.69 -14.77 -7.48
C SER A 347 -16.39 -14.04 -7.16
N LEU A 348 -16.08 -13.90 -5.86
CA LEU A 348 -14.86 -13.28 -5.38
C LEU A 348 -13.65 -14.14 -5.74
N ARG A 349 -13.60 -15.39 -5.27
CA ARG A 349 -12.46 -16.32 -5.46
C ARG A 349 -12.09 -16.51 -6.93
N ASP A 350 -13.09 -16.59 -7.81
CA ASP A 350 -12.88 -16.81 -9.25
C ASP A 350 -12.30 -15.62 -10.00
N SER A 351 -12.18 -14.49 -9.31
CA SER A 351 -11.69 -13.20 -9.81
C SER A 351 -10.34 -12.82 -9.20
N LEU A 352 -9.82 -13.64 -8.29
CA LEU A 352 -8.55 -13.42 -7.63
C LEU A 352 -7.48 -14.33 -8.23
N CYS A 353 -6.31 -13.79 -8.53
CA CYS A 353 -5.15 -14.58 -8.93
C CYS A 353 -3.92 -14.15 -8.14
N LEU A 354 -3.15 -15.14 -7.67
CA LEU A 354 -1.89 -14.91 -6.95
C LEU A 354 -0.70 -15.37 -7.79
N LEU A 355 0.21 -14.44 -8.06
CA LEU A 355 1.49 -14.73 -8.70
C LEU A 355 2.47 -15.24 -7.63
N GLN A 356 2.86 -16.51 -7.74
CA GLN A 356 3.70 -17.19 -6.75
C GLN A 356 5.19 -17.14 -7.10
N LYS A 357 5.54 -17.08 -8.39
CA LYS A 357 6.93 -17.14 -8.87
C LYS A 357 7.54 -15.74 -8.94
N SER A 358 8.63 -15.51 -8.21
CA SER A 358 9.44 -14.31 -8.36
C SER A 358 10.53 -14.53 -9.40
N TYR A 359 10.67 -13.59 -10.33
CA TYR A 359 11.73 -13.59 -11.35
C TYR A 359 12.88 -12.65 -10.98
N ARG A 360 12.69 -11.80 -9.96
CA ARG A 360 13.72 -10.86 -9.46
C ARG A 360 14.71 -11.54 -8.55
N PHE A 361 14.21 -12.41 -7.67
CA PHE A 361 15.01 -13.11 -6.68
C PHE A 361 14.97 -14.60 -7.03
N GLY A 362 16.12 -15.17 -7.39
CA GLY A 362 16.24 -16.61 -7.57
C GLY A 362 16.05 -17.36 -6.25
N SER A 363 15.97 -18.69 -6.31
CA SER A 363 15.94 -19.58 -5.13
C SER A 363 17.11 -19.35 -4.17
N ASP A 364 18.19 -18.77 -4.67
CA ASP A 364 19.46 -18.61 -3.95
C ASP A 364 19.63 -17.21 -3.34
N SER A 365 18.66 -16.32 -3.53
CA SER A 365 18.68 -14.98 -2.91
C SER A 365 18.17 -15.04 -1.48
N GLY A 366 18.98 -14.53 -0.54
CA GLY A 366 18.63 -14.37 0.86
C GLY A 366 17.46 -13.41 1.06
N ILE A 367 17.33 -12.37 0.22
CA ILE A 367 16.21 -11.41 0.28
C ILE A 367 14.86 -12.12 0.05
N GLY A 368 14.78 -12.98 -0.97
CA GLY A 368 13.57 -13.72 -1.30
C GLY A 368 13.16 -14.70 -0.18
N LYS A 369 14.13 -15.46 0.33
CA LYS A 369 13.91 -16.39 1.46
C LYS A 369 13.52 -15.65 2.75
N LEU A 370 14.18 -14.53 3.05
CA LEU A 370 13.86 -13.70 4.21
C LEU A 370 12.44 -13.14 4.11
N ALA A 371 12.05 -12.61 2.94
CA ALA A 371 10.71 -12.07 2.71
C ALA A 371 9.63 -13.15 2.88
N ALA A 372 9.85 -14.36 2.34
CA ALA A 372 8.94 -15.49 2.53
C ALA A 372 8.83 -15.91 3.99
N ALA A 373 9.96 -15.98 4.71
CA ALA A 373 9.99 -16.34 6.13
C ALA A 373 9.25 -15.30 7.01
N ILE A 374 9.41 -14.01 6.71
CA ILE A 374 8.68 -12.91 7.37
C ILE A 374 7.16 -13.08 7.17
N ASN A 375 6.72 -13.37 5.94
CA ASN A 375 5.28 -13.55 5.66
C ASN A 375 4.67 -14.72 6.43
N CYS A 376 5.39 -15.86 6.49
CA CYS A 376 4.98 -17.00 7.30
C CYS A 376 4.98 -16.70 8.80
N GLY A 377 5.77 -15.72 9.25
CA GLY A 377 5.95 -15.42 10.67
C GLY A 377 6.86 -16.45 11.36
N ASP A 378 7.69 -17.16 10.59
CA ASP A 378 8.52 -18.25 11.10
C ASP A 378 9.86 -17.71 11.62
N ARG A 379 9.99 -17.68 12.96
CA ARG A 379 11.22 -17.22 13.63
C ARG A 379 12.43 -18.10 13.32
N SER A 380 12.22 -19.41 13.19
CA SER A 380 13.29 -20.39 12.96
C SER A 380 13.84 -20.27 11.55
N ALA A 381 12.96 -20.10 10.56
CA ALA A 381 13.36 -19.89 9.17
C ALA A 381 14.20 -18.62 9.00
N ILE A 382 13.90 -17.55 9.73
CA ILE A 382 14.65 -16.29 9.66
C ILE A 382 16.06 -16.46 10.24
N GLN A 383 16.18 -17.13 11.39
CA GLN A 383 17.48 -17.45 11.97
C GLN A 383 18.29 -18.34 11.01
N ALA A 384 17.67 -19.34 10.39
CA ALA A 384 18.32 -20.18 9.40
C ALA A 384 18.81 -19.39 8.18
N VAL A 385 18.03 -18.41 7.70
CA VAL A 385 18.41 -17.55 6.58
C VAL A 385 19.64 -16.70 6.92
N PHE A 386 19.72 -16.13 8.11
CA PHE A 386 20.92 -15.40 8.53
C PHE A 386 22.12 -16.32 8.80
N GLN A 387 21.91 -17.56 9.26
CA GLN A 387 22.97 -18.55 9.47
C GLN A 387 23.57 -19.08 8.16
N GLN A 388 22.79 -19.12 7.08
CA GLN A 388 23.26 -19.54 5.76
C GLN A 388 24.28 -18.56 5.15
N GLY A 389 24.41 -17.34 5.68
CA GLY A 389 25.49 -16.42 5.32
C GLY A 389 25.43 -15.94 3.87
N PHE A 390 24.24 -15.66 3.36
CA PHE A 390 24.08 -15.13 2.00
C PHE A 390 24.79 -13.78 1.84
N SER A 391 25.40 -13.54 0.67
CA SER A 391 26.11 -12.29 0.38
C SER A 391 25.20 -11.09 0.11
N ASP A 392 23.89 -11.31 -0.02
CA ASP A 392 22.90 -10.27 -0.33
C ASP A 392 22.17 -9.73 0.92
N ILE A 393 22.32 -10.36 2.08
CA ILE A 393 21.68 -9.93 3.33
C ILE A 393 22.69 -9.84 4.47
N GLU A 394 22.63 -8.73 5.20
CA GLU A 394 23.46 -8.49 6.39
C GLU A 394 22.59 -8.06 7.56
N LYS A 395 22.84 -8.62 8.75
CA LYS A 395 22.19 -8.23 10.00
C LYS A 395 23.23 -7.63 10.94
N ARG A 396 22.96 -6.42 11.42
CA ARG A 396 23.74 -5.72 12.43
C ARG A 396 22.88 -5.49 13.67
N THR A 397 23.44 -5.76 14.84
CA THR A 397 22.79 -5.46 16.12
C THR A 397 22.87 -3.98 16.41
N LEU A 398 21.81 -3.42 17.00
CA LEU A 398 21.73 -2.00 17.34
C LEU A 398 21.30 -1.87 18.80
N GLN A 399 22.25 -2.04 19.73
CA GLN A 399 21.98 -2.00 21.18
C GLN A 399 22.74 -0.87 21.88
N SER A 400 23.93 -0.55 21.40
CA SER A 400 24.81 0.45 21.98
C SER A 400 24.94 1.70 21.11
N SER A 401 25.47 2.78 21.70
CA SER A 401 25.83 3.99 20.96
C SER A 401 26.96 3.74 19.95
N ASP A 402 27.86 2.79 20.24
CA ASP A 402 28.96 2.41 19.35
C ASP A 402 28.43 1.68 18.11
N ASP A 403 27.43 0.80 18.28
CA ASP A 403 26.72 0.17 17.15
C ASP A 403 26.04 1.21 16.27
N TYR A 404 25.45 2.24 16.88
CA TYR A 404 24.81 3.33 16.15
C TYR A 404 25.82 4.17 15.36
N ALA A 405 27.01 4.42 15.91
CA ALA A 405 28.10 5.06 15.17
C ALA A 405 28.57 4.18 14.00
N GLY A 406 28.74 2.87 14.21
CA GLY A 406 29.09 1.92 13.15
C GLY A 406 28.05 1.86 12.03
N MET A 407 26.76 1.88 12.37
CA MET A 407 25.66 1.99 11.39
C MET A 407 25.78 3.27 10.54
N LEU A 408 26.10 4.42 11.17
CA LEU A 408 26.30 5.67 10.44
C LEU A 408 27.50 5.59 9.48
N ASP A 409 28.61 4.99 9.90
CA ASP A 409 29.79 4.80 9.04
C ASP A 409 29.49 3.87 7.85
N GLU A 410 28.76 2.78 8.07
CA GLU A 410 28.29 1.91 6.98
C GLU A 410 27.33 2.64 6.04
N ALA A 411 26.43 3.48 6.57
CA ALA A 411 25.54 4.29 5.75
C ALA A 411 26.30 5.29 4.87
N LEU A 412 27.35 5.92 5.40
CA LEU A 412 28.24 6.80 4.63
C LEU A 412 28.99 6.04 3.53
N ALA A 413 29.40 4.80 3.81
CA ALA A 413 30.01 3.93 2.81
C ALA A 413 29.00 3.53 1.71
N GLY A 414 27.74 3.26 2.09
CA GLY A 414 26.63 3.00 1.16
C GLY A 414 26.41 4.17 0.19
N TYR A 415 26.41 5.40 0.70
CA TYR A 415 26.38 6.61 -0.13
C TYR A 415 27.73 6.97 -0.78
N GLY A 416 28.76 6.13 -0.66
CA GLY A 416 30.13 6.45 -1.08
C GLY A 416 30.29 6.77 -2.57
N ARG A 417 29.58 6.04 -3.46
CA ARG A 417 29.60 6.33 -4.91
C ARG A 417 28.95 7.68 -5.21
N TYR A 418 27.80 7.95 -4.60
CA TYR A 418 27.11 9.23 -4.69
C TYR A 418 27.99 10.39 -4.25
N LEU A 419 28.61 10.29 -3.06
CA LEU A 419 29.51 11.31 -2.51
C LEU A 419 30.75 11.54 -3.38
N ARG A 420 31.28 10.48 -4.01
CA ARG A 420 32.41 10.60 -4.94
C ARG A 420 32.03 11.37 -6.21
N LEU A 421 30.90 11.03 -6.82
CA LEU A 421 30.40 11.71 -8.02
C LEU A 421 30.05 13.19 -7.76
N LEU A 422 29.60 13.52 -6.54
CA LEU A 422 29.43 14.90 -6.11
C LEU A 422 30.77 15.65 -6.10
N HIS A 423 31.81 15.05 -5.51
CA HIS A 423 33.14 15.66 -5.43
C HIS A 423 33.79 15.84 -6.81
N GLU A 424 33.61 14.86 -7.70
CA GLU A 424 34.08 14.89 -9.10
C GLU A 424 33.26 15.85 -9.99
N LYS A 425 32.20 16.47 -9.45
CA LYS A 425 31.27 17.34 -10.19
C LYS A 425 30.69 16.69 -11.45
N ALA A 426 30.34 15.41 -11.33
CA ALA A 426 29.74 14.65 -12.43
C ALA A 426 28.40 15.22 -12.91
N ALA A 427 27.92 14.70 -14.05
CA ALA A 427 26.63 15.06 -14.62
C ALA A 427 25.47 14.75 -13.65
N PRO A 428 24.43 15.61 -13.58
CA PRO A 428 23.28 15.40 -12.68
C PRO A 428 22.61 14.03 -12.85
N GLU A 429 22.54 13.49 -14.07
CA GLU A 429 21.97 12.16 -14.35
C GLU A 429 22.66 11.07 -13.52
N ALA A 430 23.99 11.02 -13.58
CA ALA A 430 24.78 9.99 -12.92
C ALA A 430 24.67 10.10 -11.38
N ILE A 431 24.58 11.32 -10.86
CA ILE A 431 24.44 11.58 -9.43
C ILE A 431 23.07 11.12 -8.92
N LEU A 432 22.00 11.46 -9.65
CA LEU A 432 20.64 11.02 -9.32
C LEU A 432 20.51 9.50 -9.38
N GLN A 433 21.11 8.87 -10.40
CA GLN A 433 21.13 7.41 -10.49
C GLN A 433 21.90 6.77 -9.34
N ALA A 434 23.09 7.29 -9.00
CA ALA A 434 23.88 6.79 -7.88
C ALA A 434 23.18 6.96 -6.53
N PHE A 435 22.38 8.01 -6.36
CA PHE A 435 21.59 8.19 -5.14
C PHE A 435 20.50 7.11 -4.98
N ASN A 436 19.92 6.61 -6.09
CA ASN A 436 18.93 5.54 -6.05
C ASN A 436 19.51 4.14 -5.76
N GLU A 437 20.84 4.01 -5.70
CA GLU A 437 21.49 2.73 -5.42
C GLU A 437 21.46 2.36 -3.94
N TYR A 438 21.47 3.35 -3.04
CA TYR A 438 21.45 3.12 -1.59
C TYR A 438 20.37 3.95 -0.92
N GLN A 439 19.57 3.34 -0.04
CA GLN A 439 18.55 4.07 0.72
C GLN A 439 18.38 3.54 2.14
N LEU A 440 18.28 4.48 3.09
CA LEU A 440 17.95 4.20 4.48
C LEU A 440 16.43 4.26 4.70
N LEU A 441 15.90 3.19 5.27
CA LEU A 441 14.49 3.03 5.60
C LEU A 441 14.32 2.96 7.10
N CYS A 442 13.38 3.72 7.65
CA CYS A 442 13.03 3.65 9.06
C CYS A 442 11.52 3.57 9.29
N ALA A 443 11.11 3.06 10.45
CA ALA A 443 9.70 2.96 10.80
C ALA A 443 9.11 4.29 11.28
N LEU A 444 9.89 5.08 12.02
CA LEU A 444 9.43 6.27 12.75
C LEU A 444 9.73 7.57 11.98
N ARG A 445 8.94 8.61 12.24
CA ARG A 445 9.18 9.96 11.69
C ARG A 445 10.10 10.81 12.57
N GLU A 446 9.97 10.66 13.88
CA GLU A 446 10.68 11.44 14.89
C GLU A 446 11.52 10.54 15.81
N GLY A 447 12.37 11.15 16.62
CA GLY A 447 13.29 10.45 17.52
C GLY A 447 14.60 10.01 16.86
N PRO A 448 15.51 9.36 17.62
CA PRO A 448 16.86 9.01 17.18
C PRO A 448 16.92 8.06 15.98
N PHE A 449 15.92 7.18 15.87
CA PHE A 449 15.77 6.21 14.77
C PHE A 449 14.72 6.65 13.75
N GLY A 450 14.17 7.85 13.88
CA GLY A 450 13.20 8.40 12.95
C GLY A 450 13.84 9.22 11.84
N VAL A 451 13.09 9.52 10.78
CA VAL A 451 13.55 10.31 9.62
C VAL A 451 14.28 11.59 10.04
N ARG A 452 13.69 12.41 10.93
CA ARG A 452 14.32 13.67 11.36
C ARG A 452 15.66 13.44 12.07
N GLY A 453 15.68 12.55 13.06
CA GLY A 453 16.89 12.28 13.83
C GLY A 453 18.00 11.67 12.98
N LEU A 454 17.67 10.73 12.09
CA LEU A 454 18.64 10.12 11.19
C LEU A 454 19.19 11.12 10.18
N ASN A 455 18.34 11.95 9.56
CA ASN A 455 18.81 12.98 8.65
C ASN A 455 19.78 13.95 9.34
N ASP A 456 19.44 14.43 10.54
CA ASP A 456 20.30 15.35 11.28
C ASP A 456 21.65 14.72 11.65
N ARG A 457 21.65 13.45 12.10
CA ARG A 457 22.87 12.72 12.47
C ARG A 457 23.76 12.40 11.27
N ILE A 458 23.17 12.00 10.14
CA ILE A 458 23.91 11.74 8.90
C ILE A 458 24.54 13.02 8.38
N GLU A 459 23.80 14.13 8.36
CA GLU A 459 24.35 15.43 7.96
C GLU A 459 25.52 15.86 8.87
N GLN A 460 25.40 15.68 10.19
CA GLN A 460 26.48 15.97 11.13
C GLN A 460 27.72 15.11 10.85
N ALA A 461 27.56 13.80 10.63
CA ALA A 461 28.65 12.90 10.33
C ALA A 461 29.34 13.25 9.00
N MET A 462 28.58 13.61 7.96
CA MET A 462 29.12 14.06 6.67
C MET A 462 29.94 15.35 6.79
N VAL A 463 29.52 16.29 7.64
CA VAL A 463 30.27 17.53 7.92
C VAL A 463 31.55 17.23 8.67
N GLN A 464 31.51 16.37 9.70
CA GLN A 464 32.70 15.98 10.48
C GLN A 464 33.76 15.30 9.62
N GLN A 465 33.35 14.42 8.69
CA GLN A 465 34.24 13.74 7.75
C GLN A 465 34.59 14.58 6.51
N ARG A 466 34.21 15.88 6.48
CA ARG A 466 34.44 16.83 5.38
C ARG A 466 33.94 16.35 4.01
N LYS A 467 32.89 15.52 3.99
CA LYS A 467 32.25 15.03 2.76
C LYS A 467 31.33 16.08 2.14
N ILE A 468 30.73 16.93 2.98
CA ILE A 468 29.83 18.02 2.59
C ILE A 468 30.18 19.28 3.37
N GLN A 469 30.04 20.44 2.74
CA GLN A 469 30.19 21.75 3.37
C GLN A 469 28.81 22.36 3.63
N ARG A 470 28.49 22.60 4.92
CA ARG A 470 27.23 23.26 5.33
C ARG A 470 27.52 24.69 5.76
N HIS A 471 26.70 25.62 5.27
CA HIS A 471 26.72 27.00 5.76
C HIS A 471 25.73 27.15 6.93
N PRO A 472 26.13 27.72 8.08
CA PRO A 472 25.27 27.83 9.25
C PRO A 472 23.94 28.56 9.00
N HIS A 473 23.95 29.52 8.07
CA HIS A 473 22.81 30.40 7.78
C HIS A 473 21.97 29.94 6.57
N SER A 474 22.36 28.87 5.87
CA SER A 474 21.63 28.34 4.73
C SER A 474 21.18 26.91 4.99
N ARG A 475 19.88 26.65 4.80
CA ARG A 475 19.33 25.29 4.79
C ARG A 475 19.80 24.50 3.56
N TRP A 476 20.34 25.19 2.56
CA TRP A 476 20.76 24.63 1.29
C TRP A 476 22.28 24.52 1.19
N TYR A 477 22.73 23.33 0.79
CA TYR A 477 24.12 23.00 0.51
C TYR A 477 24.18 22.10 -0.73
N GLU A 478 25.31 22.09 -1.42
CA GLU A 478 25.53 21.23 -2.58
C GLU A 478 25.56 19.76 -2.16
N GLY A 479 24.82 18.91 -2.87
CA GLY A 479 24.67 17.48 -2.58
C GLY A 479 23.53 17.13 -1.62
N ARG A 480 22.68 18.09 -1.23
CA ARG A 480 21.51 17.81 -0.38
C ARG A 480 20.41 17.06 -1.17
N PRO A 481 20.02 15.84 -0.77
CA PRO A 481 18.83 15.20 -1.31
C PRO A 481 17.58 15.75 -0.63
N VAL A 482 16.57 16.09 -1.45
CA VAL A 482 15.27 16.55 -0.99
C VAL A 482 14.16 15.71 -1.59
N MET A 483 13.10 15.50 -0.82
CA MET A 483 11.89 14.82 -1.27
C MET A 483 10.71 15.79 -1.18
N ILE A 484 9.94 15.82 -2.26
CA ILE A 484 8.71 16.61 -2.33
C ILE A 484 7.65 16.01 -1.41
N ALA A 485 7.02 16.85 -0.59
CA ALA A 485 5.97 16.45 0.35
C ALA A 485 4.56 16.70 -0.20
N ARG A 486 4.39 17.63 -1.16
CA ARG A 486 3.11 17.95 -1.80
C ARG A 486 3.23 17.98 -3.32
N ASN A 487 2.22 17.43 -3.99
CA ASN A 487 2.13 17.45 -5.46
C ASN A 487 2.06 18.89 -5.97
N ASP A 488 2.78 19.18 -7.05
CA ASP A 488 2.73 20.44 -7.81
C ASP A 488 2.59 20.12 -9.30
N SER A 489 1.41 20.42 -9.86
CA SER A 489 1.10 20.18 -11.26
C SER A 489 1.81 21.13 -12.22
N ALA A 490 2.16 22.35 -11.79
CA ALA A 490 2.84 23.32 -12.64
C ALA A 490 4.31 22.92 -12.88
N LEU A 491 4.94 22.36 -11.85
CA LEU A 491 6.28 21.79 -11.96
C LEU A 491 6.27 20.33 -12.42
N GLY A 492 5.14 19.64 -12.38
CA GLY A 492 5.05 18.21 -12.68
C GLY A 492 5.80 17.35 -11.65
N LEU A 493 5.92 17.85 -10.42
CA LEU A 493 6.58 17.17 -9.31
C LEU A 493 5.53 16.57 -8.38
N PHE A 494 5.74 15.35 -7.91
CA PHE A 494 4.80 14.62 -7.07
C PHE A 494 5.38 14.31 -5.69
N ASN A 495 4.50 14.09 -4.72
CA ASN A 495 4.86 13.68 -3.37
C ASN A 495 5.63 12.35 -3.43
N GLY A 496 6.83 12.34 -2.84
CA GLY A 496 7.76 11.21 -2.88
C GLY A 496 8.82 11.27 -3.98
N ASP A 497 8.76 12.27 -4.87
CA ASP A 497 9.83 12.53 -5.85
C ASP A 497 11.07 13.07 -5.16
N ILE A 498 12.22 12.55 -5.55
CA ILE A 498 13.51 12.86 -4.97
C ILE A 498 14.27 13.74 -5.96
N GLY A 499 14.78 14.86 -5.48
CA GLY A 499 15.66 15.75 -6.21
C GLY A 499 16.95 16.03 -5.43
N ILE A 500 17.99 16.43 -6.14
CA ILE A 500 19.31 16.67 -5.54
C ILE A 500 19.74 18.09 -5.84
N ALA A 501 20.13 18.82 -4.78
CA ALA A 501 20.64 20.17 -4.89
C ALA A 501 22.07 20.16 -5.42
N LEU A 502 22.30 20.73 -6.60
CA LEU A 502 23.62 20.80 -7.25
C LEU A 502 23.88 22.21 -7.75
N ASP A 503 25.12 22.68 -7.62
CA ASP A 503 25.56 23.90 -8.28
C ASP A 503 26.37 23.51 -9.53
N ARG A 504 25.94 24.02 -10.68
CA ARG A 504 26.58 23.78 -11.98
C ARG A 504 26.94 25.10 -12.66
N GLY A 505 27.32 26.11 -11.87
CA GLY A 505 27.79 27.42 -12.34
C GLY A 505 26.67 28.43 -12.62
N GLN A 506 25.41 28.03 -12.45
CA GLN A 506 24.22 28.91 -12.56
C GLN A 506 23.57 29.17 -11.20
N GLY A 507 24.31 28.91 -10.12
CA GLY A 507 23.80 28.87 -8.76
C GLY A 507 23.13 27.54 -8.42
N LEU A 508 22.79 27.39 -7.14
CA LEU A 508 22.21 26.16 -6.62
C LEU A 508 20.82 25.89 -7.20
N ARG A 509 20.66 24.74 -7.85
CA ARG A 509 19.39 24.25 -8.39
C ARG A 509 19.15 22.81 -7.94
N VAL A 510 17.90 22.43 -7.81
CA VAL A 510 17.51 21.05 -7.49
C VAL A 510 17.12 20.34 -8.78
N TRP A 511 17.78 19.22 -9.04
CA TRP A 511 17.62 18.42 -10.24
C TRP A 511 16.75 17.21 -9.95
N PHE A 512 15.75 16.96 -10.80
CA PHE A 512 14.80 15.85 -10.73
C PHE A 512 14.83 15.05 -12.02
N VAL A 513 14.69 13.73 -11.90
CA VAL A 513 14.42 12.86 -13.06
C VAL A 513 12.92 12.84 -13.29
N MET A 514 12.49 13.25 -14.48
CA MET A 514 11.10 13.20 -14.91
C MET A 514 10.75 11.80 -15.45
N PRO A 515 9.47 11.41 -15.51
CA PRO A 515 9.05 10.08 -15.98
C PRO A 515 9.44 9.77 -17.43
N ASP A 516 9.65 10.80 -18.26
CA ASP A 516 10.14 10.69 -19.64
C ASP A 516 11.67 10.44 -19.72
N GLY A 517 12.35 10.39 -18.58
CA GLY A 517 13.80 10.26 -18.47
C GLY A 517 14.56 11.57 -18.60
N THR A 518 13.88 12.70 -18.84
CA THR A 518 14.52 14.01 -18.91
C THR A 518 14.87 14.53 -17.52
N ILE A 519 15.89 15.38 -17.42
CA ILE A 519 16.22 16.04 -16.17
C ILE A 519 15.70 17.47 -16.14
N LYS A 520 14.96 17.78 -15.08
CA LYS A 520 14.42 19.11 -14.84
C LYS A 520 15.14 19.76 -13.66
N SER A 521 15.62 20.99 -13.85
CA SER A 521 16.22 21.78 -12.78
C SER A 521 15.28 22.87 -12.29
N VAL A 522 15.05 22.92 -10.98
CA VAL A 522 14.15 23.88 -10.32
C VAL A 522 14.93 24.68 -9.28
N GLN A 523 14.65 25.97 -9.17
CA GLN A 523 15.24 26.81 -8.13
C GLN A 523 14.69 26.41 -6.75
N PRO A 524 15.52 26.37 -5.69
CA PRO A 524 15.10 26.08 -4.33
C PRO A 524 13.86 26.85 -3.84
N SER A 525 13.74 28.12 -4.22
CA SER A 525 12.62 29.01 -3.86
C SER A 525 11.29 28.67 -4.53
N ARG A 526 11.31 27.93 -5.64
CA ARG A 526 10.11 27.51 -6.38
C ARG A 526 9.63 26.13 -5.98
N LEU A 527 10.39 25.41 -5.16
CA LEU A 527 9.98 24.07 -4.76
C LEU A 527 8.76 24.14 -3.84
N PRO A 528 7.80 23.22 -4.00
CA PRO A 528 6.73 23.05 -3.03
C PRO A 528 7.31 22.56 -1.69
N GLU A 529 6.44 22.32 -0.71
CA GLU A 529 6.85 21.73 0.58
C GLU A 529 7.74 20.50 0.35
N HIS A 530 8.90 20.48 0.99
CA HIS A 530 9.92 19.44 0.81
C HIS A 530 10.72 19.22 2.09
N ASP A 531 11.19 17.99 2.26
CA ASP A 531 12.01 17.53 3.39
C ASP A 531 13.37 17.00 2.91
N THR A 532 14.37 16.98 3.79
CA THR A 532 15.62 16.25 3.52
C THR A 532 15.34 14.75 3.47
N THR A 533 16.01 14.02 2.58
CA THR A 533 15.84 12.57 2.45
C THR A 533 17.15 11.82 2.35
N TRP A 534 17.89 11.76 3.45
CA TRP A 534 18.94 10.76 3.64
C TRP A 534 18.40 9.45 4.19
N ALA A 535 17.33 9.55 4.99
CA ALA A 535 16.48 8.46 5.40
C ALA A 535 15.03 8.79 5.01
N MET A 536 14.24 7.74 4.73
CA MET A 536 12.81 7.87 4.50
C MET A 536 12.04 6.82 5.30
N THR A 537 10.78 7.11 5.60
CA THR A 537 9.91 6.10 6.22
C THR A 537 9.64 4.95 5.24
N VAL A 538 9.45 3.73 5.74
CA VAL A 538 9.03 2.58 4.91
C VAL A 538 7.77 2.89 4.11
N HIS A 539 6.78 3.59 4.69
CA HIS A 539 5.58 4.04 4.00
C HIS A 539 5.89 4.87 2.74
N LYS A 540 6.72 5.92 2.87
CA LYS A 540 7.15 6.77 1.73
C LYS A 540 8.00 6.03 0.70
N SER A 541 8.56 4.87 1.05
CA SER A 541 9.30 4.01 0.12
C SER A 541 8.41 3.12 -0.73
N GLN A 542 7.10 3.04 -0.46
CA GLN A 542 6.17 2.24 -1.27
C GLN A 542 6.17 2.70 -2.73
N GLY A 543 6.05 1.73 -3.64
CA GLY A 543 6.28 1.94 -5.06
C GLY A 543 7.71 2.37 -5.42
N SER A 544 8.67 2.42 -4.48
CA SER A 544 10.10 2.68 -4.73
C SER A 544 10.92 1.40 -4.67
N GLU A 545 12.10 1.38 -5.28
CA GLU A 545 13.04 0.25 -5.26
C GLU A 545 14.47 0.78 -5.31
N PHE A 546 15.38 0.13 -4.60
CA PHE A 546 16.78 0.53 -4.46
C PHE A 546 17.67 -0.69 -4.63
N ASP A 547 18.89 -0.51 -5.15
CA ASP A 547 19.81 -1.65 -5.31
C ASP A 547 20.24 -2.22 -3.96
N HIS A 548 20.51 -1.34 -3.00
CA HIS A 548 20.80 -1.62 -1.61
C HIS A 548 19.83 -0.84 -0.71
N ALA A 549 19.00 -1.54 0.07
CA ALA A 549 18.18 -0.91 1.11
C ALA A 549 18.72 -1.26 2.50
N ALA A 550 18.70 -0.29 3.40
CA ALA A 550 19.11 -0.45 4.79
C ALA A 550 17.93 -0.14 5.73
N LEU A 551 17.40 -1.16 6.42
CA LEU A 551 16.26 -1.00 7.33
C LEU A 551 16.75 -0.79 8.77
N ILE A 552 16.28 0.28 9.40
CA ILE A 552 16.53 0.63 10.79
C ILE A 552 15.25 0.46 11.61
N LEU A 553 15.29 -0.43 12.60
CA LEU A 553 14.23 -0.59 13.59
C LEU A 553 14.58 0.12 14.90
N PRO A 554 13.58 0.69 15.61
CA PRO A 554 13.82 1.31 16.90
C PRO A 554 14.22 0.29 17.96
N SER A 555 14.88 0.75 19.02
CA SER A 555 15.24 -0.10 20.18
C SER A 555 14.04 -0.43 21.09
N GLN A 556 12.98 0.37 21.04
CA GLN A 556 11.75 0.18 21.81
C GLN A 556 10.63 -0.39 20.94
N ARG A 557 9.73 -1.17 21.55
CA ARG A 557 8.53 -1.67 20.88
C ARG A 557 7.65 -0.49 20.49
N SER A 558 7.17 -0.51 19.25
CA SER A 558 6.25 0.49 18.72
C SER A 558 5.16 -0.22 17.93
N PRO A 559 3.87 0.18 18.06
CA PRO A 559 2.77 -0.43 17.34
C PRO A 559 2.90 -0.27 15.81
N VAL A 560 3.69 0.71 15.37
CA VAL A 560 3.96 0.95 13.94
C VAL A 560 4.84 -0.16 13.33
N VAL A 561 5.64 -0.86 14.15
CA VAL A 561 6.58 -1.88 13.67
C VAL A 561 5.89 -3.24 13.61
N THR A 562 5.30 -3.55 12.45
CA THR A 562 4.56 -4.78 12.17
C THR A 562 5.26 -5.66 11.13
N ARG A 563 4.76 -6.88 10.94
CA ARG A 563 5.24 -7.83 9.92
C ARG A 563 5.24 -7.21 8.53
N GLU A 564 4.14 -6.57 8.15
CA GLU A 564 3.96 -5.97 6.82
C GLU A 564 4.90 -4.79 6.58
N LEU A 565 5.24 -4.02 7.64
CA LEU A 565 6.25 -2.96 7.55
C LEU A 565 7.63 -3.56 7.26
N VAL A 566 8.04 -4.59 8.00
CA VAL A 566 9.34 -5.25 7.79
C VAL A 566 9.39 -5.90 6.41
N TYR A 567 8.34 -6.62 6.00
CA TYR A 567 8.23 -7.22 4.67
C TYR A 567 8.36 -6.17 3.55
N THR A 568 7.63 -5.06 3.68
CA THR A 568 7.66 -3.99 2.68
C THR A 568 9.05 -3.40 2.55
N ALA A 569 9.76 -3.20 3.66
CA ALA A 569 11.12 -2.69 3.67
C ALA A 569 12.13 -3.67 3.06
N VAL A 570 12.06 -4.96 3.42
CA VAL A 570 12.92 -6.01 2.84
C VAL A 570 12.77 -6.07 1.33
N THR A 571 11.54 -6.01 0.84
CA THR A 571 11.26 -6.11 -0.60
C THR A 571 11.53 -4.84 -1.40
N ARG A 572 11.96 -3.74 -0.75
CA ARG A 572 12.49 -2.54 -1.45
C ARG A 572 13.89 -2.76 -2.03
N ALA A 573 14.67 -3.67 -1.45
CA ALA A 573 16.01 -4.01 -1.92
C ALA A 573 15.94 -4.86 -3.19
N ARG A 574 16.68 -4.48 -4.24
CA ARG A 574 16.81 -5.29 -5.47
C ARG A 574 17.96 -6.28 -5.40
N ARG A 575 19.07 -5.92 -4.74
CA ARG A 575 20.32 -6.71 -4.75
C ARG A 575 20.92 -6.93 -3.38
N ARG A 576 20.89 -5.94 -2.49
CA ARG A 576 21.47 -6.01 -1.15
C ARG A 576 20.53 -5.44 -0.09
N LEU A 577 20.52 -6.05 1.08
CA LEU A 577 19.74 -5.61 2.22
C LEU A 577 20.62 -5.60 3.48
N SER A 578 20.65 -4.47 4.17
CA SER A 578 21.22 -4.39 5.52
C SER A 578 20.10 -4.16 6.53
N LEU A 579 20.11 -4.92 7.62
CA LEU A 579 19.10 -4.84 8.68
C LEU A 579 19.75 -4.46 10.00
N TYR A 580 19.40 -3.28 10.52
CA TYR A 580 19.83 -2.75 11.80
C TYR A 580 18.68 -2.87 12.80
N ALA A 581 18.73 -3.90 13.64
CA ALA A 581 17.67 -4.19 14.59
C ALA A 581 18.16 -5.03 15.78
N ASP A 582 17.53 -4.84 16.93
CA ASP A 582 17.57 -5.82 18.01
C ASP A 582 16.75 -7.06 17.63
N GLU A 583 17.27 -8.25 17.92
CA GLU A 583 16.59 -9.51 17.66
C GLU A 583 15.24 -9.64 18.37
N ARG A 584 15.11 -9.09 19.58
CA ARG A 584 13.85 -9.08 20.35
C ARG A 584 12.78 -8.23 19.67
N ILE A 585 13.17 -7.09 19.11
CA ILE A 585 12.25 -6.18 18.42
C ILE A 585 11.85 -6.77 17.08
N LEU A 586 12.81 -7.29 16.31
CA LEU A 586 12.54 -7.96 15.05
C LEU A 586 11.60 -9.16 15.23
N ALA A 587 11.92 -10.06 16.17
CA ALA A 587 11.09 -11.25 16.45
C ALA A 587 9.70 -10.91 17.00
N GLY A 588 9.55 -9.77 17.68
CA GLY A 588 8.26 -9.21 18.07
C GLY A 588 7.48 -8.71 16.85
N ALA A 589 8.11 -7.86 16.03
CA ALA A 589 7.52 -7.26 14.84
C ALA A 589 7.00 -8.31 13.85
N ILE A 590 7.75 -9.40 13.64
CA ILE A 590 7.36 -10.46 12.72
C ILE A 590 6.10 -11.19 13.19
N VAL A 591 5.90 -11.35 14.50
CA VAL A 591 4.69 -12.03 15.00
C VAL A 591 3.49 -11.10 14.91
N THR A 592 3.66 -9.82 15.20
CA THR A 592 2.60 -8.81 15.16
C THR A 592 2.19 -8.48 13.72
N ARG A 593 1.01 -8.93 13.31
CA ARG A 593 0.37 -8.50 12.05
C ARG A 593 -0.36 -7.17 12.25
N THR A 594 -0.44 -6.40 11.18
CA THR A 594 -1.26 -5.19 11.16
C THR A 594 -2.74 -5.58 11.20
N GLU A 595 -3.41 -5.39 12.33
CA GLU A 595 -4.85 -5.64 12.44
C GLU A 595 -5.62 -4.45 11.85
N ARG A 596 -6.46 -4.70 10.85
CA ARG A 596 -7.47 -3.74 10.39
C ARG A 596 -8.84 -4.38 10.44
N ARG A 597 -9.65 -3.92 11.39
CA ARG A 597 -10.98 -4.48 11.63
C ARG A 597 -11.93 -3.98 10.54
N SER A 598 -12.52 -4.93 9.82
CA SER A 598 -13.55 -4.69 8.82
C SER A 598 -14.66 -5.76 8.93
N GLY A 599 -15.84 -5.43 8.41
CA GLY A 599 -16.94 -6.37 8.18
C GLY A 599 -16.91 -7.02 6.81
N LEU A 600 -15.99 -6.64 5.91
CA LEU A 600 -15.92 -7.15 4.53
C LEU A 600 -15.94 -8.68 4.46
N ALA A 601 -15.15 -9.37 5.29
CA ALA A 601 -15.14 -10.83 5.32
C ALA A 601 -16.53 -11.42 5.62
N THR A 602 -17.24 -10.86 6.61
CA THR A 602 -18.61 -11.30 6.95
C THR A 602 -19.58 -11.01 5.81
N LEU A 603 -19.46 -9.85 5.15
CA LEU A 603 -20.30 -9.50 4.01
C LEU A 603 -20.07 -10.40 2.79
N PHE A 604 -18.83 -10.84 2.55
CA PHE A 604 -18.53 -11.81 1.48
C PHE A 604 -19.13 -13.19 1.75
N ASP A 605 -19.15 -13.62 3.00
CA ASP A 605 -19.71 -14.90 3.41
C ASP A 605 -21.26 -14.88 3.42
N GLU A 606 -21.89 -13.78 3.83
CA GLU A 606 -23.35 -13.64 3.90
C GLU A 606 -24.02 -13.66 2.52
N VAL A 607 -23.45 -12.96 1.53
CA VAL A 607 -23.99 -12.93 0.16
C VAL A 607 -23.93 -14.31 -0.50
N SER A 608 -23.03 -15.18 -0.06
CA SER A 608 -22.93 -16.57 -0.55
C SER A 608 -24.03 -17.51 -0.01
N ARG A 609 -24.82 -17.07 0.99
CA ARG A 609 -25.93 -17.86 1.56
C ARG A 609 -27.29 -17.51 0.95
N THR A 610 -27.40 -16.36 0.29
CA THR A 610 -28.66 -15.84 -0.26
C THR A 610 -28.76 -15.97 -1.78
N GLY A 611 -27.70 -16.40 -2.46
CA GLY A 611 -27.70 -16.81 -3.87
C GLY A 611 -27.42 -18.30 -4.00
#